data_AF-A0A2G9FV88-F1
#
_entry.id   AF-A0A2G9FV88-F1
#
_cell.length_a   1.000
_cell.length_b   1.000
_cell.length_c   1.000
_cell.angle_alpha   90.00
_cell.angle_beta   90.00
_cell.angle_gamma   90.00
#
_symmetry.space_group_name_H-M   'P 1'
#
loop_
_entity.id
_entity.type
_entity.pdbx_description
1 polymer ?
#
loop_
_entity_poly.entity_id
_entity_poly.type
_entity_poly.pdbx_seq_one_letter_code
_entity_poly.pdbx_strand_id
1 'polypeptide(L)'
;MNNELQVLNGSPYNRKCDVYSFGICLWEIYCCDMPYPDLSFSEVTSAVVRQNLRPEIPRCCPSSLANVMKRCWDANPDKRPEMDEVVSMLEAIDTSKGGGMIPIDQQQGCLCFRKYRGP
;
A
#
# COMPACT_ATOMS: atom_id res chain seq x y z
N MET A 1 30.23 8.99 1.46
CA MET A 1 31.28 8.09 1.97
C MET A 1 31.29 8.30 3.48
N ASN A 2 30.66 7.51 4.34
CA ASN A 2 30.46 6.06 4.36
C ASN A 2 29.11 5.79 5.07
N ASN A 3 28.11 5.26 4.36
CA ASN A 3 27.62 3.87 4.50
C ASN A 3 28.42 2.98 5.45
N GLU A 4 27.70 2.14 6.21
CA GLU A 4 28.19 1.14 7.19
C GLU A 4 28.28 1.63 8.65
N LEU A 5 27.14 1.69 9.36
CA LEU A 5 27.02 1.41 10.82
C LEU A 5 25.65 1.76 11.45
N GLN A 6 24.57 1.96 10.68
CA GLN A 6 23.22 2.13 11.27
C GLN A 6 22.54 0.80 11.65
N VAL A 7 23.33 -0.22 12.03
CA VAL A 7 22.83 -1.52 12.54
C VAL A 7 23.27 -1.76 14.00
N LEU A 8 24.17 -0.93 14.55
CA LEU A 8 24.86 -1.24 15.82
C LEU A 8 24.68 -0.23 16.96
N ASN A 9 23.69 0.67 16.93
CA ASN A 9 23.57 1.68 18.00
C ASN A 9 22.21 1.81 18.71
N GLY A 10 21.33 0.80 18.66
CA GLY A 10 20.19 0.71 19.58
C GLY A 10 19.14 1.83 19.54
N SER A 11 19.29 2.87 18.71
CA SER A 11 18.20 3.75 18.30
C SER A 11 17.32 2.96 17.35
N PRO A 12 16.00 2.85 17.60
CA PRO A 12 15.18 1.97 16.82
C PRO A 12 15.11 2.53 15.40
N TYR A 13 15.70 1.80 14.45
CA TYR A 13 15.24 1.82 13.08
C TYR A 13 13.71 1.76 13.15
N ASN A 14 13.05 2.83 12.73
CA ASN A 14 11.64 2.99 12.98
C ASN A 14 10.87 2.07 12.03
N ARG A 15 10.65 0.82 12.45
CA ARG A 15 9.90 -0.21 11.72
C ARG A 15 8.55 0.30 11.21
N LYS A 16 8.01 1.35 11.84
CA LYS A 16 6.78 2.04 11.43
C LYS A 16 6.90 2.81 10.10
N CYS A 17 8.11 3.19 9.67
CA CYS A 17 8.35 3.74 8.33
C CYS A 17 8.20 2.65 7.26
N ASP A 18 8.68 1.43 7.51
CA ASP A 18 8.49 0.31 6.59
C ASP A 18 7.02 -0.09 6.50
N VAL A 19 6.31 -0.09 7.63
CA VAL A 19 4.86 -0.32 7.66
C VAL A 19 4.11 0.74 6.83
N TYR A 20 4.52 2.01 6.92
CA TYR A 20 3.96 3.07 6.09
C TYR A 20 4.16 2.79 4.60
N SER A 21 5.42 2.55 4.19
CA SER A 21 5.75 2.28 2.79
C SER A 21 5.04 1.03 2.27
N PHE A 22 4.92 -0.01 3.10
CA PHE A 22 4.16 -1.22 2.77
C PHE A 22 2.67 -0.91 2.53
N GLY A 23 2.05 -0.04 3.34
CA GLY A 23 0.68 0.41 3.11
C GLY A 23 0.50 1.09 1.75
N ILE A 24 1.45 1.94 1.35
CA ILE A 24 1.46 2.59 0.04
C ILE A 24 1.62 1.56 -1.08
N CYS A 25 2.57 0.61 -0.96
CA CYS A 25 2.74 -0.46 -1.93
C CYS A 25 1.50 -1.33 -2.07
N LEU A 26 0.77 -1.61 -0.97
CA LEU A 26 -0.47 -2.36 -1.02
C LEU A 26 -1.55 -1.63 -1.83
N TRP A 27 -1.60 -0.30 -1.73
CA TRP A 27 -2.47 0.53 -2.57
C TRP A 27 -2.03 0.50 -4.04
N GLU A 28 -0.74 0.60 -4.33
CA GLU A 28 -0.20 0.51 -5.69
C GLU A 28 -0.55 -0.83 -6.34
N ILE A 29 -0.42 -1.93 -5.59
CA ILE A 29 -0.79 -3.28 -6.04
C ILE A 29 -2.29 -3.37 -6.30
N TYR A 30 -3.12 -2.80 -5.42
CA TYR A 30 -4.58 -2.87 -5.56
C TYR A 30 -5.10 -2.02 -6.73
N CYS A 31 -4.57 -0.81 -6.88
CA CYS A 31 -5.00 0.14 -7.91
C CYS A 31 -4.28 -0.05 -9.25
N CYS A 32 -3.15 -0.78 -9.26
CA CYS A 32 -2.23 -0.87 -10.39
C CYS A 32 -1.84 0.52 -10.94
N ASP A 33 -1.60 1.49 -10.04
CA ASP A 33 -1.39 2.90 -10.39
C ASP A 33 -0.36 3.56 -9.47
N MET A 34 0.15 4.72 -9.89
CA MET A 34 1.07 5.55 -9.11
C MET A 34 0.27 6.56 -8.28
N PRO A 35 0.48 6.67 -6.94
CA PRO A 35 -0.39 7.47 -6.08
C PRO A 35 -0.33 8.97 -6.34
N TYR A 36 0.83 9.49 -6.75
CA TYR A 36 1.07 10.92 -6.94
C TYR A 36 1.92 11.19 -8.18
N PRO A 37 1.40 10.94 -9.40
CA PRO A 37 2.19 11.00 -10.63
C PRO A 37 2.69 12.42 -10.96
N ASP A 38 1.99 13.45 -10.49
CA ASP A 38 2.27 14.85 -10.80
C ASP A 38 3.12 15.57 -9.76
N LEU A 39 3.55 14.86 -8.70
CA LEU A 39 4.33 15.44 -7.60
C LEU A 39 5.75 14.87 -7.58
N SER A 40 6.74 15.73 -7.36
CA SER A 40 8.11 15.28 -7.08
C SER A 40 8.19 14.62 -5.69
N PHE A 41 9.24 13.82 -5.46
CA PHE A 41 9.47 13.17 -4.16
C PHE A 41 9.50 14.15 -2.97
N SER A 42 10.09 15.33 -3.17
CA SER A 42 10.14 16.41 -2.19
C SER A 42 8.73 16.93 -1.86
N GLU A 43 7.91 17.16 -2.89
CA GLU A 43 6.53 17.64 -2.73
C GLU A 43 5.65 16.60 -2.04
N VAL A 44 5.76 15.33 -2.44
CA VAL A 44 5.06 14.21 -1.79
C VAL A 44 5.43 14.13 -0.31
N THR A 45 6.72 14.17 0.01
CA THR A 45 7.19 14.10 1.41
C THR A 45 6.61 15.26 2.23
N SER A 46 6.67 16.48 1.69
CA SER A 46 6.11 17.67 2.34
C SER A 46 4.60 17.56 2.53
N ALA A 47 3.85 17.12 1.51
CA ALA A 47 2.39 16.98 1.57
C ALA A 47 1.95 15.88 2.53
N VAL A 48 2.64 14.74 2.56
CA VAL A 48 2.37 13.63 3.49
C VAL A 48 2.54 14.06 4.94
N VAL A 49 3.62 14.80 5.25
CA VAL A 49 3.96 15.22 6.61
C VAL A 49 3.13 16.42 7.07
N ARG A 50 2.95 17.43 6.20
CA ARG A 50 2.36 18.72 6.58
C ARG A 50 0.87 18.82 6.30
N GLN A 51 0.39 18.12 5.28
CA GLN A 51 -1.01 18.18 4.83
C GLN A 51 -1.75 16.86 5.06
N ASN A 52 -1.06 15.86 5.62
CA ASN A 52 -1.58 14.52 5.80
C ASN A 52 -2.10 13.89 4.50
N LEU A 53 -1.43 14.16 3.37
CA LEU A 53 -1.78 13.61 2.06
C LEU A 53 -1.76 12.08 2.11
N ARG A 54 -2.82 11.42 1.64
CA ARG A 54 -2.94 9.96 1.54
C ARG A 54 -3.58 9.57 0.21
N PRO A 55 -3.27 8.38 -0.35
CA PRO A 55 -3.89 7.94 -1.59
C PRO A 55 -5.41 7.77 -1.40
N GLU A 56 -6.18 8.12 -2.42
CA GLU A 56 -7.62 7.89 -2.41
C GLU A 56 -7.90 6.39 -2.58
N ILE A 57 -8.70 5.81 -1.68
CA ILE A 57 -9.09 4.40 -1.79
C ILE A 57 -10.38 4.31 -2.64
N PRO A 58 -10.37 3.56 -3.76
CA PRO A 58 -11.57 3.37 -4.58
C PRO A 58 -12.73 2.79 -3.78
N ARG A 59 -13.97 3.21 -4.10
CA ARG A 59 -15.18 2.72 -3.40
C ARG A 59 -15.42 1.22 -3.54
N CYS A 60 -14.86 0.59 -4.58
CA CYS A 60 -14.93 -0.85 -4.80
C CYS A 60 -13.90 -1.63 -3.95
N CYS A 61 -13.01 -0.95 -3.22
CA CYS A 61 -12.04 -1.60 -2.36
C CYS A 61 -12.75 -2.30 -1.20
N PRO A 62 -12.51 -3.61 -0.99
CA PRO A 62 -13.01 -4.32 0.18
C PRO A 62 -12.62 -3.58 1.46
N SER A 63 -13.60 -3.37 2.35
CA SER A 63 -13.39 -2.55 3.56
C SER A 63 -12.28 -3.10 4.47
N SER A 64 -12.08 -4.42 4.47
CA SER A 64 -10.99 -5.09 5.18
C SER A 64 -9.61 -4.68 4.64
N LEU A 65 -9.42 -4.70 3.32
CA LEU A 65 -8.17 -4.28 2.68
C LEU A 65 -7.94 -2.77 2.84
N ALA A 66 -8.99 -1.96 2.66
CA ALA A 66 -8.94 -0.52 2.90
C ALA A 66 -8.52 -0.19 4.35
N ASN A 67 -8.98 -0.98 5.32
CA ASN A 67 -8.60 -0.82 6.72
C ASN A 67 -7.12 -1.12 6.95
N VAL A 68 -6.57 -2.19 6.35
CA VAL A 68 -5.14 -2.50 6.43
C VAL A 68 -4.29 -1.35 5.90
N MET A 69 -4.59 -0.88 4.68
CA MET A 69 -3.90 0.26 4.07
C MET A 69 -3.92 1.49 5.00
N LYS A 70 -5.12 1.84 5.51
CA LYS A 70 -5.31 3.00 6.41
C LYS A 70 -4.50 2.92 7.70
N ARG A 71 -4.46 1.74 8.32
CA ARG A 71 -3.67 1.51 9.54
C ARG A 71 -2.17 1.61 9.26
N CYS A 72 -1.71 1.07 8.14
CA CYS A 72 -0.31 1.08 7.76
C CYS A 72 0.23 2.52 7.57
N TRP A 73 -0.55 3.42 6.98
CA TRP A 73 -0.13 4.80 6.72
C TRP A 73 -0.70 5.85 7.68
N ASP A 74 -1.02 5.47 8.93
CA ASP A 74 -1.51 6.43 9.92
C ASP A 74 -0.54 7.62 10.08
N ALA A 75 -1.10 8.81 10.31
CA ALA A 75 -0.33 10.04 10.54
C ALA A 75 0.57 9.91 11.77
N ASN A 76 0.09 9.24 12.81
CA ASN A 76 0.85 8.93 14.00
C ASN A 76 1.58 7.59 13.80
N PRO A 77 2.94 7.56 13.79
CA PRO A 77 3.71 6.33 13.70
C PRO A 77 3.36 5.29 14.78
N ASP A 78 2.99 5.73 15.98
CA ASP A 78 2.66 4.84 17.11
C ASP A 78 1.33 4.11 16.91
N LYS A 79 0.45 4.63 16.07
CA LYS A 79 -0.83 3.99 15.71
C LYS A 79 -0.68 2.96 14.60
N ARG A 80 0.44 3.00 13.88
CA ARG A 80 0.71 2.02 12.83
C ARG A 80 0.94 0.66 13.51
N PRO A 81 0.42 -0.43 12.94
CA PRO A 81 0.63 -1.77 13.46
C PRO A 81 2.11 -2.17 13.42
N GLU A 82 2.48 -3.24 14.11
CA GLU A 82 3.70 -3.99 13.81
C GLU A 82 3.50 -4.85 12.55
N MET A 83 4.59 -5.22 11.87
CA MET A 83 4.47 -5.92 10.57
C MET A 83 3.83 -7.31 10.69
N ASP A 84 4.05 -8.01 11.81
CA ASP A 84 3.38 -9.28 12.14
C ASP A 84 1.87 -9.10 12.31
N GLU A 85 1.42 -8.00 12.91
CA GLU A 85 0.00 -7.63 12.96
C GLU A 85 -0.54 -7.32 11.56
N VAL A 86 0.25 -6.69 10.69
CA VAL A 86 -0.14 -6.45 9.28
C VAL A 86 -0.38 -7.77 8.54
N VAL A 87 0.54 -8.72 8.67
CA VAL A 87 0.38 -10.07 8.10
C VAL A 87 -0.89 -10.73 8.63
N SER A 88 -1.09 -10.72 9.94
CA SER A 88 -2.28 -11.30 10.58
C SER A 88 -3.58 -10.67 10.07
N MET A 89 -3.59 -9.34 9.87
CA MET A 89 -4.74 -8.65 9.31
C MET A 89 -5.01 -9.02 7.84
N LEU A 90 -3.96 -9.21 7.03
CA LEU A 90 -4.08 -9.62 5.64
C LEU A 90 -4.58 -11.06 5.52
N GLU A 91 -4.07 -11.98 6.34
CA GLU A 91 -4.51 -13.38 6.39
C GLU A 91 -5.97 -13.52 6.82
N ALA A 92 -6.45 -12.61 7.67
CA ALA A 92 -7.84 -12.56 8.11
C ALA A 92 -8.81 -11.99 7.04
N ILE A 93 -8.32 -11.48 5.91
CA ILE A 93 -9.19 -10.99 4.84
C ILE A 93 -9.92 -12.17 4.19
N ASP A 94 -11.25 -12.14 4.25
CA ASP A 94 -12.10 -13.10 3.54
C ASP A 94 -11.93 -12.94 2.02
N THR A 95 -11.20 -13.87 1.42
CA THR A 95 -10.98 -13.94 -0.03
C THR A 95 -12.06 -14.71 -0.76
N SER A 96 -13.02 -15.35 -0.07
CA SER A 96 -14.08 -16.15 -0.71
C SER A 96 -15.01 -15.32 -1.60
N LYS A 97 -15.08 -14.01 -1.36
CA LYS A 97 -15.83 -13.04 -2.16
C LYS A 97 -14.98 -12.37 -3.25
N GLY A 98 -13.65 -12.51 -3.18
CA GLY A 98 -12.77 -12.17 -4.28
C GLY A 98 -12.93 -13.24 -5.34
N GLY A 99 -13.47 -12.90 -6.51
CA GLY A 99 -13.41 -13.78 -7.66
C GLY A 99 -11.94 -14.07 -7.93
N GLY A 100 -11.44 -15.22 -7.48
CA GLY A 100 -10.03 -15.56 -7.54
C GLY A 100 -9.50 -15.49 -8.97
N MET A 101 -8.18 -15.62 -9.12
CA MET A 101 -7.61 -15.95 -10.43
C MET A 101 -8.15 -17.32 -10.84
N ILE A 102 -9.22 -17.33 -11.62
CA ILE A 102 -9.72 -18.55 -12.26
C ILE A 102 -8.56 -19.07 -13.14
N PRO A 103 -8.20 -20.36 -13.04
CA PRO A 103 -7.24 -20.97 -13.96
C PRO A 103 -7.60 -20.65 -15.40
N ILE A 104 -6.60 -20.50 -16.27
CA ILE A 104 -6.66 -19.98 -17.65
C ILE A 104 -7.70 -20.67 -18.57
N ASP A 105 -8.36 -21.72 -18.13
CA ASP A 105 -9.34 -22.49 -18.91
C ASP A 105 -10.82 -22.07 -18.74
N GLN A 106 -11.11 -20.87 -18.22
CA GLN A 106 -12.47 -20.33 -18.26
C GLN A 106 -12.49 -18.89 -18.75
N GLN A 107 -12.42 -18.74 -20.07
CA GLN A 107 -12.86 -17.54 -20.77
C GLN A 107 -14.34 -17.29 -20.47
N GLN A 108 -14.64 -16.33 -19.60
CA GLN A 108 -15.86 -15.52 -19.69
C GLN A 108 -15.52 -14.09 -19.28
N GLY A 109 -15.65 -13.19 -20.26
CA GLY A 109 -15.06 -11.86 -20.26
C GLY A 109 -15.60 -10.93 -19.19
N CYS A 110 -14.69 -10.14 -18.62
CA CYS A 110 -15.01 -8.90 -17.94
C CYS A 110 -14.10 -7.78 -18.47
N LEU A 111 -14.73 -6.67 -18.87
CA LEU A 111 -14.25 -5.64 -19.80
C LEU A 111 -13.28 -4.61 -19.20
N CYS A 112 -12.54 -4.92 -18.13
CA CYS A 112 -11.71 -3.92 -17.44
C CYS A 112 -10.28 -3.78 -18.01
N PHE A 113 -9.79 -4.73 -18.81
CA PHE A 113 -8.48 -4.64 -19.46
C PHE A 113 -8.60 -4.16 -20.91
N ARG A 114 -9.09 -2.94 -21.11
CA ARG A 114 -8.90 -2.24 -22.39
C ARG A 114 -8.47 -0.80 -22.15
N LYS A 115 -7.17 -0.62 -21.99
CA LYS A 115 -6.50 0.55 -22.59
C LYS A 115 -5.44 0.01 -23.54
N TYR A 116 -5.77 0.11 -24.82
CA TYR A 116 -4.83 0.01 -25.92
C TYR A 116 -3.64 0.92 -25.61
N ARG A 117 -2.42 0.38 -25.68
CA ARG A 117 -1.21 1.17 -25.94
C ARG A 117 -0.66 0.73 -27.29
N GLY A 118 -0.66 1.68 -28.22
CA GLY A 118 -0.07 1.59 -29.55
C GLY A 118 -0.75 2.62 -30.46
N PRO A 119 -0.02 3.26 -31.40
CA PRO A 119 1.42 3.21 -31.60
C PRO A 119 2.22 4.13 -30.66
#